data_AF-A0A1D9MBD3-F1
#
_entry.id   AF-A0A1D9MBD3-F1
#
_cell.length_a   1.000
_cell.length_b   1.000
_cell.length_c   1.000
_cell.angle_alpha   90.00
_cell.angle_beta   90.00
_cell.angle_gamma   90.00
#
_symmetry.space_group_name_H-M   'P 1'
#
loop_
_entity.id
_entity.type
_entity.pdbx_description
1 polymer ?
#
loop_
_entity_poly.entity_id
_entity_poly.type
_entity_poly.pdbx_seq_one_letter_code
_entity_poly.pdbx_strand_id
1 'polypeptide(L)'
;MPPETADPRRAALLSEALHELEQGYAVFDEHFRLVAWNERFFALHDFPLELAAPGVEYRAFVTLFAERGDYGPGEPERLVAWRLAGAARHERIQIDLAKPGGRVIEAVGRHLPSGGICRPAPMSPTGAAMRRGSRRRSRSARAR
;
A
#
# COMPACT_ATOMS: atom_id res chain seq x y z
N MET A 1 -16.75 33.11 -4.61
CA MET A 1 -15.90 32.05 -5.20
C MET A 1 -16.80 31.17 -6.04
N PRO A 2 -16.60 31.06 -7.37
CA PRO A 2 -17.40 30.13 -8.16
C PRO A 2 -17.01 28.69 -7.77
N PRO A 3 -17.92 27.72 -7.91
CA PRO A 3 -17.62 26.33 -7.64
C PRO A 3 -16.55 25.87 -8.62
N GLU A 4 -15.47 25.28 -8.09
CA GLU A 4 -14.42 24.62 -8.86
C GLU A 4 -15.04 23.38 -9.52
N THR A 5 -15.78 23.59 -10.62
CA THR A 5 -16.18 22.52 -11.51
C THR A 5 -14.90 21.87 -12.00
N ALA A 6 -14.69 20.61 -11.63
CA ALA A 6 -13.53 19.83 -12.05
C ALA A 6 -13.34 19.99 -13.57
N ASP A 7 -12.26 20.67 -13.96
CA ASP A 7 -11.91 20.86 -15.37
C ASP A 7 -11.58 19.48 -15.96
N PRO A 8 -12.38 18.94 -16.89
CA PRO A 8 -12.14 17.63 -17.47
C PRO A 8 -10.79 17.56 -18.18
N ARG A 9 -10.27 18.69 -18.66
CA ARG A 9 -8.92 18.78 -19.24
C ARG A 9 -7.84 18.59 -18.18
N ARG A 10 -8.03 19.13 -16.97
CA ARG A 10 -7.13 18.94 -15.84
C ARG A 10 -7.13 17.50 -15.36
N ALA A 11 -8.30 16.86 -15.30
CA ALA A 11 -8.41 15.44 -14.95
C ALA A 11 -7.71 14.54 -15.98
N ALA A 12 -7.87 14.81 -17.28
CA ALA A 12 -7.19 14.09 -18.35
C ALA A 12 -5.66 14.24 -18.27
N LEU A 13 -5.15 15.47 -18.10
CA LEU A 13 -3.71 15.72 -17.95
C LEU A 13 -3.11 15.05 -16.71
N LEU A 14 -3.84 15.03 -15.59
CA LEU A 14 -3.39 14.33 -14.38
C LEU A 14 -3.36 12.81 -14.60
N SER A 15 -4.37 12.26 -15.28
CA SER A 15 -4.42 10.83 -15.61
C SER A 15 -3.25 10.43 -16.52
N GLU A 16 -2.98 11.24 -17.54
CA GLU A 16 -1.87 11.03 -18.48
C GLU A 16 -0.52 11.14 -17.76
N ALA A 17 -0.30 12.19 -16.97
CA ALA A 17 0.91 12.33 -16.16
C ALA A 17 1.12 11.18 -15.17
N LEU A 18 0.05 10.67 -14.54
CA LEU A 18 0.11 9.51 -13.64
C LEU A 18 0.39 8.20 -14.39
N HIS A 19 -0.03 8.09 -15.65
CA HIS A 19 0.26 6.94 -16.51
C HIS A 19 1.74 6.93 -16.94
N GLU A 20 2.30 8.11 -17.26
CA GLU A 20 3.72 8.27 -17.60
C GLU A 20 4.67 8.00 -16.41
N LEU A 21 4.17 8.04 -15.17
CA LEU A 21 4.97 7.64 -14.02
C LEU A 21 5.25 6.14 -14.07
N GLU A 22 6.54 5.79 -14.13
CA GLU A 22 7.04 4.40 -14.05
C GLU A 22 6.86 3.75 -12.67
N GLN A 23 5.90 4.19 -11.86
CA GLN A 23 5.64 3.68 -10.52
C GLN A 23 4.26 3.05 -10.46
N GLY A 24 4.17 1.86 -9.85
CA GLY A 24 2.87 1.27 -9.58
C GLY A 24 2.08 2.11 -8.57
N TYR A 25 0.78 2.28 -8.77
CA TYR A 25 -0.10 2.88 -7.77
C TYR A 25 -1.45 2.18 -7.67
N ALA A 26 -2.02 2.21 -6.48
CA ALA A 26 -3.41 1.91 -6.22
C ALA A 26 -3.97 2.93 -5.23
N VAL A 27 -5.22 3.33 -5.44
CA VAL A 27 -5.96 4.27 -4.60
C VAL A 27 -7.15 3.54 -4.02
N PHE A 28 -7.32 3.65 -2.71
CA PHE A 28 -8.44 3.10 -1.97
C PHE A 28 -9.26 4.24 -1.37
N ASP A 29 -10.59 4.11 -1.33
CA ASP A 29 -11.45 5.06 -0.64
C ASP A 29 -11.41 4.89 0.89
N GLU A 30 -12.21 5.68 1.60
CA GLU A 30 -12.35 5.64 3.07
C GLU A 30 -12.92 4.32 3.62
N HIS A 31 -13.53 3.51 2.76
CA HIS A 31 -14.05 2.18 3.08
C HIS A 31 -13.09 1.05 2.65
N PHE A 32 -11.85 1.41 2.31
CA PHE A 32 -10.83 0.48 1.82
C PHE A 32 -11.25 -0.26 0.55
N ARG A 33 -11.97 0.40 -0.35
CA ARG A 33 -12.33 -0.12 -1.67
C ARG A 33 -11.47 0.48 -2.76
N LEU A 34 -11.01 -0.33 -3.71
CA LEU A 34 -10.18 0.11 -4.82
C LEU A 34 -10.96 1.09 -5.72
N VAL A 35 -10.41 2.28 -5.99
CA VAL A 35 -11.04 3.30 -6.83
C VAL A 35 -10.20 3.72 -8.04
N ALA A 36 -8.88 3.57 -7.98
CA ALA A 36 -7.99 3.81 -9.12
C ALA A 36 -6.72 2.98 -8.99
N TRP A 37 -6.13 2.57 -10.11
CA TRP A 37 -4.87 1.83 -10.15
C TRP A 37 -4.22 1.97 -11.52
N ASN A 38 -2.95 1.60 -11.63
CA ASN A 38 -2.31 1.32 -12.91
C ASN A 38 -1.91 -0.15 -13.04
N GLU A 39 -1.67 -0.60 -14.28
CA GLU A 39 -1.26 -1.97 -14.58
C GLU A 39 0.05 -2.35 -13.88
N ARG A 40 0.95 -1.36 -13.70
CA ARG A 40 2.24 -1.58 -13.05
C ARG A 40 2.10 -1.97 -11.57
N PHE A 41 1.08 -1.48 -10.85
CA PHE A 41 0.79 -1.93 -9.49
C PHE A 41 0.51 -3.43 -9.44
N PHE A 42 -0.30 -3.92 -10.37
CA PHE A 42 -0.64 -5.34 -10.47
C PHE A 42 0.56 -6.17 -10.88
N ALA A 43 1.29 -5.71 -11.90
CA ALA A 43 2.50 -6.40 -12.38
C ALA A 43 3.59 -6.50 -11.30
N LEU A 44 3.82 -5.44 -10.51
CA LEU A 44 4.83 -5.44 -9.45
C LEU A 44 4.47 -6.41 -8.32
N HIS A 45 3.19 -6.54 -8.00
CA HIS A 45 2.74 -7.41 -6.93
C HIS A 45 2.34 -8.82 -7.39
N ASP A 46 2.42 -9.12 -8.69
CA ASP A 46 1.86 -10.31 -9.33
C ASP A 46 0.41 -10.55 -8.89
N PHE A 47 -0.42 -9.51 -8.94
CA PHE A 47 -1.82 -9.63 -8.58
C PHE A 47 -2.64 -10.23 -9.74
N PRO A 48 -3.62 -11.10 -9.44
CA PRO A 48 -4.61 -11.54 -10.42
C PRO A 48 -5.38 -10.33 -10.97
N LEU A 49 -5.63 -10.33 -12.29
CA LEU A 49 -6.39 -9.26 -12.95
C LEU A 49 -7.86 -9.23 -12.51
N GLU A 50 -8.35 -10.32 -11.93
CA GLU A 50 -9.67 -10.41 -11.31
C GLU A 50 -9.84 -9.42 -10.15
N LEU A 51 -8.72 -8.97 -9.53
CA LEU A 51 -8.73 -7.92 -8.51
C LEU A 51 -8.63 -6.50 -9.09
N ALA A 52 -8.43 -6.36 -10.41
CA ALA A 52 -8.37 -5.07 -11.12
C ALA A 52 -9.77 -4.56 -11.45
N ALA A 53 -10.61 -4.41 -10.41
CA ALA A 53 -11.97 -3.93 -10.53
C ALA A 53 -12.28 -2.86 -9.47
N PRO A 54 -13.08 -1.84 -9.80
CA PRO A 54 -13.52 -0.85 -8.82
C PRO A 54 -14.34 -1.54 -7.72
N GLY A 55 -14.15 -1.13 -6.47
CA GLY A 55 -14.91 -1.66 -5.33
C GLY A 55 -14.29 -2.89 -4.64
N VAL A 56 -13.20 -3.45 -5.16
CA VAL A 56 -12.49 -4.59 -4.54
C VAL A 56 -11.93 -4.17 -3.18
N GLU A 57 -12.15 -5.00 -2.16
CA GLU A 57 -11.70 -4.73 -0.79
C GLU A 57 -10.18 -4.83 -0.67
N TYR A 58 -9.57 -3.89 0.07
CA TYR A 58 -8.18 -3.95 0.49
C TYR A 58 -7.82 -5.30 1.14
N ARG A 59 -8.79 -5.90 1.85
CA ARG A 59 -8.67 -7.25 2.45
C ARG A 59 -8.21 -8.30 1.44
N ALA A 60 -8.75 -8.29 0.21
CA ALA A 60 -8.37 -9.27 -0.80
C ALA A 60 -6.87 -9.21 -1.14
N PHE A 61 -6.32 -8.01 -1.25
CA PHE A 61 -4.89 -7.80 -1.53
C PHE A 61 -4.00 -8.26 -0.38
N VAL A 62 -4.36 -7.93 0.87
CA VAL A 62 -3.55 -8.35 2.04
C VAL A 62 -3.67 -9.85 2.35
N THR A 63 -4.82 -10.47 2.05
CA THR A 63 -4.98 -11.92 2.12
C THR A 63 -4.04 -12.61 1.15
N LEU A 64 -3.99 -12.15 -0.11
CA LEU A 64 -3.10 -12.72 -1.11
C LEU A 64 -1.62 -12.60 -0.73
N PHE A 65 -1.21 -11.49 -0.12
CA PHE A 65 0.14 -11.35 0.44
C PHE A 65 0.43 -12.31 1.59
N ALA A 66 -0.55 -12.54 2.48
CA ALA A 66 -0.39 -13.45 3.60
C ALA A 66 -0.31 -14.92 3.14
N GLU A 67 -1.18 -15.32 2.21
CA GLU A 67 -1.22 -16.68 1.66
C GLU A 67 0.04 -17.04 0.86
N ARG A 68 0.61 -16.07 0.13
CA ARG A 68 1.89 -16.23 -0.58
C ARG A 68 3.12 -16.21 0.35
N GLY A 69 2.93 -15.82 1.61
CA GLY A 69 4.04 -15.64 2.56
C GLY A 69 4.87 -14.37 2.32
N ASP A 70 4.36 -13.40 1.54
CA ASP A 70 5.08 -12.15 1.23
C ASP A 70 5.36 -11.33 2.51
N TYR A 71 4.60 -11.54 3.58
CA TYR A 71 4.82 -10.93 4.90
C TYR A 71 5.83 -11.67 5.80
N GLY A 72 6.34 -12.82 5.37
CA GLY A 72 7.18 -13.70 6.19
C GLY A 72 6.38 -14.68 7.04
N PRO A 73 7.03 -15.38 8.00
CA PRO A 73 6.42 -16.45 8.76
C PRO A 73 5.31 -15.94 9.68
N GLY A 74 4.18 -16.64 9.67
CA GLY A 74 3.02 -16.34 10.49
C GLY A 74 1.79 -17.08 10.01
N GLU A 75 0.73 -17.01 10.82
CA GLU A 75 -0.58 -17.53 10.42
C GLU A 75 -1.30 -16.47 9.55
N PRO A 76 -1.85 -16.83 8.37
CA PRO A 76 -2.32 -15.85 7.40
C PRO A 76 -3.41 -14.91 7.94
N GLU A 77 -4.43 -15.43 8.60
CA GLU A 77 -5.54 -14.65 9.15
C GLU A 77 -5.08 -13.63 10.19
N ARG A 78 -4.11 -13.99 11.05
CA ARG A 78 -3.49 -13.07 12.01
C ARG A 78 -2.72 -11.96 11.32
N LEU A 79 -1.98 -12.28 10.26
CA LEU A 79 -1.25 -11.28 9.46
C LEU A 79 -2.23 -10.32 8.78
N VAL A 80 -3.32 -10.84 8.19
CA VAL A 80 -4.39 -10.05 7.58
C VAL A 80 -5.05 -9.14 8.61
N ALA A 81 -5.46 -9.67 9.76
CA ALA A 81 -6.10 -8.90 10.82
C ALA A 81 -5.20 -7.77 11.32
N TRP A 82 -3.90 -8.05 11.52
CA TRP A 82 -2.92 -7.04 11.90
C TRP A 82 -2.79 -5.94 10.85
N ARG A 83 -2.80 -6.29 9.55
CA ARG A 83 -2.75 -5.31 8.45
C ARG A 83 -3.98 -4.42 8.40
N LEU A 84 -5.17 -5.00 8.49
CA LEU A 84 -6.43 -4.25 8.51
C LEU A 84 -6.49 -3.30 9.71
N ALA A 85 -6.03 -3.75 10.88
CA ALA A 85 -5.97 -2.92 12.07
C ALA A 85 -4.97 -1.75 11.94
N GLY A 86 -3.83 -1.94 11.27
CA GLY A 86 -2.89 -0.85 10.94
C GLY A 86 -3.49 0.17 9.96
N ALA A 87 -4.16 -0.32 8.92
CA ALA A 87 -4.85 0.53 7.95
C ALA A 87 -5.93 1.39 8.62
N ALA A 88 -6.78 0.79 9.47
CA ALA A 88 -7.82 1.50 10.22
C ALA A 88 -7.27 2.58 11.17
N ARG A 89 -6.01 2.46 11.62
CA ARG A 89 -5.32 3.46 12.44
C ARG A 89 -4.60 4.53 11.62
N HIS A 90 -4.80 4.52 10.30
CA HIS A 90 -4.16 5.40 9.33
C HIS A 90 -2.63 5.34 9.40
N GLU A 91 -2.09 4.20 9.85
CA GLU A 91 -0.65 4.03 9.93
C GLU A 91 -0.05 4.09 8.53
N ARG A 92 1.13 4.72 8.43
CA ARG A 92 1.91 4.65 7.20
C ARG A 92 2.23 3.19 6.93
N ILE A 93 1.75 2.68 5.80
CA ILE A 93 2.15 1.36 5.33
C ILE A 93 3.57 1.54 4.77
N GLN A 94 4.55 0.87 5.35
CA GLN A 94 5.90 0.77 4.82
C GLN A 94 6.38 -0.65 5.13
N ILE A 95 6.46 -1.47 4.09
CA ILE A 95 6.66 -2.91 4.25
C ILE A 95 7.56 -3.44 3.15
N ASP A 96 8.38 -4.41 3.54
CA ASP A 96 9.25 -5.14 2.66
C ASP A 96 8.55 -6.44 2.29
N LEU A 97 7.99 -6.51 1.08
CA LEU A 97 7.36 -7.73 0.57
C LEU A 97 8.42 -8.58 -0.10
N ALA A 98 8.70 -9.76 0.46
CA ALA A 98 9.60 -10.72 -0.15
C ALA A 98 8.90 -11.37 -1.35
N LYS A 99 9.46 -11.21 -2.54
CA LYS A 99 8.95 -11.83 -3.77
C LYS A 99 9.74 -13.09 -4.13
N PRO A 100 9.12 -14.05 -4.86
CA PRO A 100 9.84 -15.11 -5.53
C PRO A 100 10.98 -14.52 -6.38
N GLY A 101 12.21 -15.01 -6.17
CA GLY A 101 13.41 -14.47 -6.81
C GLY A 101 14.17 -13.41 -6.00
N GLY A 102 13.83 -13.17 -4.73
CA GLY A 102 14.63 -12.35 -3.81
C GLY A 102 14.47 -10.84 -3.97
N ARG A 103 13.49 -10.39 -4.77
CA ARG A 103 13.13 -8.97 -4.89
C ARG A 103 12.35 -8.54 -3.65
N VAL A 104 12.65 -7.36 -3.13
CA VAL A 104 11.91 -6.73 -2.04
C VAL A 104 11.24 -5.47 -2.56
N ILE A 105 9.93 -5.38 -2.37
CA ILE A 105 9.16 -4.20 -2.74
C ILE A 105 8.81 -3.43 -1.47
N GLU A 106 9.18 -2.16 -1.43
CA GLU A 106 8.70 -1.25 -0.40
C GLU A 106 7.30 -0.76 -0.78
N ALA A 107 6.24 -1.24 -0.14
CA ALA A 107 4.90 -0.69 -0.36
C ALA A 107 4.66 0.49 0.58
N VAL A 108 4.58 1.72 0.02
CA VAL A 108 4.33 2.95 0.77
C VAL A 108 2.85 3.34 0.64
N GLY A 109 2.11 3.28 1.74
CA GLY A 109 0.73 3.74 1.84
C GLY A 109 0.61 5.04 2.64
N ARG A 110 -0.09 6.04 2.10
CA ARG A 110 -0.53 7.23 2.85
C ARG A 110 -2.05 7.35 2.78
N HIS A 111 -2.68 7.48 3.94
CA HIS A 111 -4.07 7.87 4.04
C HIS A 111 -4.19 9.37 3.72
N LEU A 112 -5.02 9.73 2.75
CA LEU A 112 -5.47 11.11 2.53
C LEU A 112 -6.90 11.25 3.10
N PRO A 113 -7.36 12.47 3.40
CA PRO A 113 -8.71 12.71 3.93
C PRO A 113 -9.85 12.17 3.07
N SER A 114 -9.62 11.97 1.76
CA SER A 114 -10.59 11.48 0.79
C SER A 114 -10.21 10.13 0.16
N GLY A 115 -9.25 9.40 0.74
CA GLY A 115 -8.77 8.10 0.25
C GLY A 115 -7.26 7.89 0.41
N GLY A 116 -6.78 6.65 0.42
CA GLY A 116 -5.36 6.32 0.57
C GLY A 116 -4.66 6.03 -0.76
N ILE A 117 -3.39 6.43 -0.91
CA ILE A 117 -2.54 6.03 -2.04
C ILE A 117 -1.53 5.00 -1.55
N CYS A 118 -1.49 3.84 -2.22
CA CYS A 118 -0.47 2.81 -2.07
C CYS A 118 0.45 2.83 -3.30
N ARG A 119 1.76 2.83 -3.06
CA ARG A 119 2.79 2.88 -4.11
C ARG A 119 3.91 1.90 -3.81
N PRO A 120 4.13 0.86 -4.62
CA PRO A 120 5.38 0.11 -4.62
C PRO A 120 6.56 0.99 -5.03
N ALA A 121 7.64 0.94 -4.25
CA ALA A 121 8.95 1.48 -4.60
C ALA A 121 9.96 0.32 -4.70
N PRO A 122 10.76 0.25 -5.78
CA PRO A 122 11.84 -0.72 -5.86
C PRO A 122 12.94 -0.36 -4.86
N MET A 123 13.44 -1.35 -4.12
CA MET A 123 14.62 -1.17 -3.29
C MET A 123 15.89 -1.45 -4.12
N SER A 124 16.89 -0.56 -4.07
CA SER A 124 18.16 -0.72 -4.80
C SER A 124 18.95 -1.97 -4.35
N PRO A 125 19.60 -2.71 -5.27
CA PRO A 125 20.29 -3.96 -4.94
C PRO A 125 21.75 -3.70 -4.55
N THR A 126 22.03 -2.94 -3.48
CA THR A 126 23.35 -2.98 -2.82
C THR A 126 23.32 -2.49 -1.37
N GLY A 127 23.41 -3.45 -0.43
CA GLY A 127 24.17 -3.31 0.82
C GLY A 127 23.54 -2.58 2.02
N ALA A 128 23.31 -3.36 3.09
CA ALA A 128 23.39 -2.99 4.51
C ALA A 128 22.35 -1.96 5.03
N ALA A 129 21.61 -2.19 6.12
CA ALA A 129 21.96 -2.88 7.35
C ALA A 129 20.63 -3.21 8.06
N MET A 130 20.48 -4.35 8.74
CA MET A 130 20.91 -4.44 10.13
C MET A 130 20.79 -3.10 10.90
N ARG A 131 19.58 -2.50 10.92
CA ARG A 131 19.03 -1.47 11.83
C ARG A 131 17.62 -1.21 11.31
N ARG A 132 16.55 -1.71 11.92
CA ARG A 132 16.02 -1.25 13.22
C ARG A 132 15.24 -2.36 13.92
N GLY A 133 15.97 -3.30 14.51
CA GLY A 133 15.53 -3.87 15.79
C GLY A 133 15.85 -2.88 16.91
N SER A 134 14.85 -2.54 17.72
CA SER A 134 14.93 -1.87 19.03
C SER A 134 15.19 -0.35 19.13
N ARG A 135 14.25 0.32 19.84
CA ARG A 135 14.31 1.59 20.62
C ARG A 135 13.50 2.79 20.10
N ARG A 136 12.25 2.89 20.59
CA ARG A 136 11.63 4.02 21.34
C ARG A 136 10.13 3.72 21.50
N ARG A 137 9.48 3.64 22.67
CA ARG A 137 9.85 3.97 24.06
C ARG A 137 9.04 3.10 25.02
N SER A 138 9.73 2.43 25.94
CA SER A 138 9.30 2.31 27.33
C SER A 138 9.62 3.61 28.05
N ARG A 139 8.57 4.32 28.52
CA ARG A 139 8.50 5.42 29.52
C ARG A 139 7.25 6.23 29.15
N SER A 140 6.23 6.45 29.97
CA SER A 140 6.00 6.20 31.39
C SER A 140 4.55 6.61 31.65
N ALA A 141 3.75 5.78 32.31
CA ALA A 141 2.56 6.24 33.02
C ALA A 141 2.32 5.33 34.24
N ARG A 142 3.28 5.36 35.18
CA ARG A 142 2.91 5.28 36.60
C ARG A 142 2.64 6.72 37.01
N ALA A 143 1.37 7.03 37.19
CA ALA A 143 0.91 8.08 38.09
C ALA A 143 0.02 7.37 39.12
N ARG A 144 0.61 7.10 40.28
CA ARG A 144 -0.05 6.99 41.59
C ARG A 144 0.94 7.54 42.60
#